data_AF-A0A2N2DTU5-F1
#
_entry.id   AF-A0A2N2DTU5-F1
#
_cell.length_a   1.000
_cell.length_b   1.000
_cell.length_c   1.000
_cell.angle_alpha   90.00
_cell.angle_beta   90.00
_cell.angle_gamma   90.00
#
_symmetry.space_group_name_H-M   'P 1'
#
loop_
_entity.id
_entity.type
_entity.pdbx_description
1 polymer ?
#
loop_
_entity_poly.entity_id
_entity_poly.type
_entity_poly.pdbx_seq_one_letter_code
_entity_poly.pdbx_strand_id
1 'polypeptide(L)'
;EHKAHQTKYKQQILSAKTVLEYIDIIPLIKAEMDLYFYEHPKLEREIQQHILRENNRTSLAGDTDYYIADIEYANMQNGSRFDMLAVKWRSTSPSRKNSSGLALSFIEVKYGDNALMGVAGLKKHFEDMESFLASHPASYICAETQKMFNQKVELGIINGLSESTKISIEHDRKTEFILLIANHKPASSVFIRELDIIMKTDIYKRLCEMTDIRIASSSLMGYGLYEKTMLSPEDYIYEN
;
A
#
# COMPACT_ATOMS: atom_id res chain seq x y z
N GLU A 1 -34.71 -14.26 2.87
CA GLU A 1 -34.69 -13.19 1.86
C GLU A 1 -33.97 -11.98 2.43
N HIS A 2 -32.70 -11.79 2.07
CA HIS A 2 -31.97 -10.58 2.47
C HIS A 2 -32.43 -9.44 1.57
N LYS A 3 -33.27 -8.55 2.11
CA LYS A 3 -33.57 -7.27 1.47
C LYS A 3 -32.25 -6.50 1.39
N ALA A 4 -31.87 -6.07 0.19
CA ALA A 4 -30.77 -5.14 -0.03
C ALA A 4 -30.89 -4.00 0.99
N HIS A 5 -29.87 -3.79 1.82
CA HIS A 5 -29.95 -2.78 2.85
C HIS A 5 -30.03 -1.40 2.18
N GLN A 6 -31.20 -0.77 2.30
CA GLN A 6 -31.36 0.64 1.99
C GLN A 6 -30.42 1.41 2.91
N THR A 7 -29.61 2.29 2.32
CA THR A 7 -28.57 3.04 3.03
C THR A 7 -29.10 3.64 4.34
N LYS A 8 -28.56 3.22 5.49
CA LYS A 8 -29.19 3.46 6.81
C LYS A 8 -28.94 4.87 7.33
N TYR A 9 -27.76 5.40 7.06
CA TYR A 9 -27.29 6.69 7.58
C TYR A 9 -27.13 7.76 6.49
N LYS A 10 -27.58 7.47 5.25
CA LYS A 10 -27.37 8.35 4.09
C LYS A 10 -27.88 9.78 4.31
N GLN A 11 -29.03 9.97 4.94
CA GLN A 11 -29.57 11.31 5.17
C GLN A 11 -28.68 12.12 6.12
N GLN A 12 -28.22 11.51 7.22
CA GLN A 12 -27.29 12.11 8.16
C GLN A 12 -25.98 12.48 7.47
N ILE A 13 -25.43 11.56 6.67
CA ILE A 13 -24.19 11.79 5.92
C ILE A 13 -24.33 12.96 4.94
N LEU A 14 -25.42 13.00 4.15
CA LEU A 14 -25.66 14.08 3.17
C LEU A 14 -25.99 15.42 3.83
N SER A 15 -26.45 15.41 5.09
CA SER A 15 -26.80 16.61 5.85
C SER A 15 -25.59 17.36 6.40
N ALA A 16 -24.46 16.68 6.65
CA ALA A 16 -23.24 17.32 7.13
C ALA A 16 -22.66 18.28 6.07
N LYS A 17 -22.35 19.52 6.49
CA LYS A 17 -21.82 20.60 5.65
C LYS A 17 -20.50 21.17 6.16
N THR A 18 -20.17 20.98 7.43
CA THR A 18 -18.97 21.52 8.08
C THR A 18 -18.01 20.41 8.52
N VAL A 19 -16.74 20.75 8.70
CA VAL A 19 -15.72 19.80 9.19
C VAL A 19 -16.09 19.22 10.56
N LEU A 20 -16.61 20.04 11.48
CA LEU A 20 -17.03 19.59 12.81
C LEU A 20 -18.18 18.58 12.73
N GLU A 21 -19.19 18.86 11.89
CA GLU A 21 -20.28 17.91 11.66
C GLU A 21 -19.76 16.59 11.08
N TYR A 22 -18.82 16.64 10.13
CA TYR A 22 -18.20 15.43 9.59
C TYR A 22 -17.46 14.64 10.67
N ILE A 23 -16.71 15.30 11.56
CA ILE A 23 -16.03 14.66 12.70
C ILE A 23 -17.05 13.91 13.57
N ASP A 24 -18.17 14.53 13.89
CA ASP A 24 -19.22 13.93 14.73
C ASP A 24 -19.88 12.71 14.09
N ILE A 25 -20.00 12.70 12.75
CA ILE A 25 -20.63 11.60 12.00
C ILE A 25 -19.66 10.55 11.45
N ILE A 26 -18.34 10.65 11.70
CA ILE A 26 -17.36 9.61 11.29
C ILE A 26 -17.83 8.19 11.66
N PRO A 27 -18.33 7.91 12.89
CA PRO A 27 -18.83 6.58 13.23
C PRO A 27 -19.98 6.11 12.34
N LEU A 28 -20.87 7.01 11.92
CA LEU A 28 -21.99 6.69 11.02
C LEU A 28 -21.51 6.43 9.59
N ILE A 29 -20.55 7.22 9.11
CA ILE A 29 -19.91 7.00 7.81
C ILE A 29 -19.25 5.61 7.79
N LYS A 30 -18.50 5.26 8.85
CA LYS A 30 -17.89 3.92 8.98
C LYS A 30 -18.94 2.81 8.99
N ALA A 31 -20.00 2.95 9.78
CA ALA A 31 -21.07 1.96 9.83
C ALA A 31 -21.75 1.77 8.46
N GLU A 32 -21.96 2.84 7.70
CA GLU A 32 -22.51 2.77 6.34
C GLU A 32 -21.55 2.06 5.38
N MET A 33 -20.24 2.32 5.48
CA MET A 33 -19.22 1.60 4.72
C MET A 33 -19.19 0.11 5.07
N ASP A 34 -19.27 -0.24 6.35
CA ASP A 34 -19.27 -1.63 6.80
C ASP A 34 -20.49 -2.40 6.27
N LEU A 35 -21.68 -1.78 6.26
CA LEU A 35 -22.88 -2.35 5.65
C LEU A 35 -22.72 -2.58 4.15
N TYR A 36 -22.14 -1.62 3.43
CA TYR A 36 -21.88 -1.74 2.00
C TYR A 36 -20.88 -2.88 1.70
N PHE A 37 -19.76 -2.93 2.42
CA PHE A 37 -18.73 -3.95 2.19
C PHE A 37 -19.13 -5.35 2.68
N TYR A 38 -20.08 -5.45 3.60
CA TYR A 38 -20.72 -6.73 3.91
C TYR A 38 -21.45 -7.32 2.70
N GLU A 39 -22.19 -6.50 1.94
CA GLU A 39 -22.89 -6.93 0.71
C GLU A 39 -21.96 -7.01 -0.51
N HIS A 40 -20.92 -6.18 -0.54
CA HIS A 40 -19.93 -6.09 -1.62
C HIS A 40 -18.50 -6.31 -1.10
N PRO A 41 -18.12 -7.55 -0.74
CA PRO A 41 -16.81 -7.84 -0.20
C PRO A 41 -15.69 -7.40 -1.15
N LYS A 42 -14.70 -6.70 -0.61
CA LYS A 42 -13.46 -6.33 -1.29
C LYS A 42 -12.27 -6.82 -0.48
N LEU A 43 -11.89 -8.08 -0.67
CA LEU A 43 -10.88 -8.75 0.14
C LEU A 43 -9.51 -8.06 0.06
N GLU A 44 -9.09 -7.59 -1.11
CA GLU A 44 -7.83 -6.82 -1.25
C GLU A 44 -7.84 -5.56 -0.37
N ARG A 45 -8.97 -4.84 -0.30
CA ARG A 45 -9.14 -3.67 0.56
C ARG A 45 -9.06 -4.04 2.05
N GLU A 46 -9.65 -5.16 2.44
CA GLU A 46 -9.55 -5.66 3.82
C GLU A 46 -8.09 -5.99 4.19
N ILE A 47 -7.36 -6.64 3.29
CA ILE A 47 -5.92 -6.92 3.47
C ILE A 47 -5.11 -5.62 3.57
N GLN A 48 -5.36 -4.62 2.73
CA GLN A 48 -4.73 -3.30 2.84
C GLN A 48 -4.95 -2.67 4.22
N GLN A 49 -6.13 -2.82 4.81
CA GLN A 49 -6.41 -2.35 6.19
C GLN A 49 -5.60 -3.11 7.25
N HIS A 50 -5.46 -4.43 7.09
CA HIS A 50 -4.62 -5.23 8.00
C HIS A 50 -3.15 -4.83 7.91
N ILE A 51 -2.61 -4.66 6.71
CA ILE A 51 -1.24 -4.19 6.50
C ILE A 51 -1.06 -2.82 7.15
N LEU A 52 -1.95 -1.85 6.89
CA LEU A 52 -1.87 -0.53 7.54
C LEU A 52 -1.91 -0.64 9.06
N ARG A 53 -2.80 -1.47 9.60
CA ARG A 53 -2.94 -1.62 11.06
C ARG A 53 -1.66 -2.15 11.69
N GLU A 54 -1.08 -3.22 11.15
CA GLU A 54 0.15 -3.82 11.69
C GLU A 54 1.35 -2.87 11.59
N ASN A 55 1.45 -2.12 10.49
CA ASN A 55 2.61 -1.27 10.24
C ASN A 55 2.47 0.13 10.85
N ASN A 56 1.28 0.57 11.30
CA ASN A 56 1.07 1.92 11.84
C ASN A 56 0.40 1.99 13.22
N ARG A 57 -0.42 1.02 13.61
CA ARG A 57 -1.38 1.18 14.73
C ARG A 57 -1.27 0.12 15.82
N THR A 58 -0.59 -1.00 15.59
CA THR A 58 -0.34 -1.98 16.66
C THR A 58 0.88 -1.57 17.49
N SER A 59 1.18 -2.33 18.54
CA SER A 59 2.44 -2.18 19.29
C SER A 59 3.67 -2.55 18.46
N LEU A 60 3.49 -3.24 17.32
CA LEU A 60 4.56 -3.71 16.44
C LEU A 60 4.99 -2.68 15.39
N ALA A 61 4.26 -1.57 15.23
CA ALA A 61 4.54 -0.57 14.19
C ALA A 61 5.98 -0.02 14.26
N GLY A 62 6.55 0.10 15.46
CA GLY A 62 7.95 0.52 15.64
C GLY A 62 8.97 -0.50 15.12
N ASP A 63 8.58 -1.77 15.09
CA ASP A 63 9.42 -2.93 14.77
C ASP A 63 9.37 -3.33 13.29
N THR A 64 8.42 -2.82 12.51
CA THR A 64 8.35 -3.04 11.05
C THR A 64 9.25 -2.07 10.29
N ASP A 65 9.70 -2.43 9.09
CA ASP A 65 10.60 -1.60 8.27
C ASP A 65 9.87 -0.56 7.41
N TYR A 66 8.54 -0.58 7.42
CA TYR A 66 7.69 0.25 6.58
C TYR A 66 6.55 0.81 7.41
N TYR A 67 6.22 2.08 7.16
CA TYR A 67 4.96 2.68 7.59
C TYR A 67 4.09 3.00 6.38
N ILE A 68 2.79 2.80 6.49
CA ILE A 68 1.85 3.09 5.40
C ILE A 68 1.45 4.56 5.42
N ALA A 69 1.82 5.30 4.39
CA ALA A 69 1.47 6.70 4.21
C ALA A 69 0.05 6.87 3.67
N ASP A 70 -0.42 6.00 2.78
CA ASP A 70 -1.78 6.03 2.25
C ASP A 70 -2.26 4.68 1.73
N ILE A 71 -3.58 4.49 1.64
CA ILE A 71 -4.25 3.35 1.02
C ILE A 71 -5.21 3.85 -0.05
N GLU A 72 -5.31 3.10 -1.16
CA GLU A 72 -6.01 3.50 -2.38
C GLU A 72 -5.61 4.89 -2.87
N TYR A 73 -4.30 5.17 -2.85
CA TYR A 73 -3.76 6.45 -3.27
C TYR A 73 -4.24 6.79 -4.69
N ALA A 74 -4.75 8.00 -4.85
CA ALA A 74 -5.23 8.52 -6.11
C ALA A 74 -4.47 9.80 -6.45
N ASN A 75 -3.63 9.72 -7.49
CA ASN A 75 -2.94 10.89 -7.99
C ASN A 75 -3.96 11.81 -8.68
N MET A 76 -4.16 13.02 -8.13
CA MET A 76 -5.14 13.96 -8.67
C MET A 76 -4.73 14.59 -10.01
N GLN A 77 -3.45 14.55 -10.38
CA GLN A 77 -2.93 15.22 -11.58
C GLN A 77 -3.18 14.39 -12.85
N ASN A 78 -3.01 13.07 -12.78
CA ASN A 78 -3.20 12.17 -13.93
C ASN A 78 -4.25 11.08 -13.72
N GLY A 79 -4.84 10.97 -12.52
CA GLY A 79 -5.86 9.96 -12.21
C GLY A 79 -5.31 8.55 -11.97
N SER A 80 -3.99 8.35 -11.95
CA SER A 80 -3.37 7.07 -11.60
C SER A 80 -3.74 6.67 -10.17
N ARG A 81 -3.89 5.36 -9.93
CA ARG A 81 -4.24 4.81 -8.63
C ARG A 81 -3.30 3.69 -8.26
N PHE A 82 -2.90 3.67 -6.99
CA PHE A 82 -2.07 2.62 -6.40
C PHE A 82 -2.71 2.13 -5.13
N ASP A 83 -2.54 0.84 -4.85
CA ASP A 83 -3.14 0.22 -3.68
C ASP A 83 -2.62 0.82 -2.37
N MET A 84 -1.30 1.02 -2.23
CA MET A 84 -0.74 1.68 -1.05
C MET A 84 0.54 2.47 -1.37
N LEU A 85 0.76 3.52 -0.57
CA LEU A 85 2.04 4.22 -0.46
C LEU A 85 2.63 3.98 0.92
N ALA A 86 3.93 3.75 0.98
CA ALA A 86 4.65 3.52 2.22
C ALA A 86 5.96 4.32 2.30
N VAL A 87 6.36 4.62 3.53
CA VAL A 87 7.67 5.17 3.87
C VAL A 87 8.51 4.03 4.42
N LYS A 88 9.56 3.68 3.69
CA LYS A 88 10.56 2.72 4.18
C LYS A 88 11.46 3.40 5.19
N TRP A 89 11.31 2.97 6.44
CA TRP A 89 12.13 3.41 7.55
C TRP A 89 12.44 2.18 8.39
N ARG A 90 13.67 1.67 8.24
CA ARG A 90 14.08 0.42 8.88
C ARG A 90 13.93 0.48 10.39
N SER A 91 13.50 -0.62 10.99
CA SER A 91 13.27 -0.73 12.45
C SER A 91 14.55 -0.89 13.27
N THR A 92 15.72 -0.90 12.63
CA THR A 92 17.00 -0.93 13.35
C THR A 92 17.22 0.36 14.16
N SER A 93 17.83 0.25 15.34
CA SER A 93 18.09 1.40 16.21
C SER A 93 18.89 2.53 15.53
N PRO A 94 19.91 2.26 14.67
CA PRO A 94 20.58 3.32 13.93
C PRO A 94 19.67 4.03 12.93
N SER A 95 18.86 3.29 12.17
CA SER A 95 17.95 3.88 11.18
C SER A 95 16.86 4.72 11.84
N ARG A 96 16.28 4.26 12.97
CA ARG A 96 15.22 4.99 13.70
C ARG A 96 15.68 6.32 14.32
N LYS A 97 16.99 6.56 14.44
CA LYS A 97 17.53 7.86 14.87
C LYS A 97 17.54 8.91 13.76
N ASN A 98 17.45 8.49 12.50
CA ASN A 98 17.44 9.38 11.36
C ASN A 98 16.08 9.35 10.68
N SER A 99 15.31 10.42 10.85
CA SER A 99 14.02 10.63 10.20
C SER A 99 14.14 11.30 8.83
N SER A 100 15.35 11.58 8.35
CA SER A 100 15.60 12.26 7.08
C SER A 100 16.06 11.30 6.00
N GLY A 101 15.70 11.61 4.75
CA GLY A 101 16.15 10.87 3.57
C GLY A 101 15.58 9.45 3.48
N LEU A 102 14.34 9.28 3.95
CA LEU A 102 13.63 8.00 3.89
C LEU A 102 13.23 7.68 2.44
N ALA A 103 12.95 6.41 2.15
CA ALA A 103 12.58 5.98 0.79
C ALA A 103 11.05 5.83 0.65
N LEU A 104 10.56 6.10 -0.56
CA LEU A 104 9.18 5.85 -0.96
C LEU A 104 9.02 4.44 -1.51
N SER A 105 7.94 3.76 -1.12
CA SER A 105 7.54 2.47 -1.66
C SER A 105 6.09 2.50 -2.12
N PHE A 106 5.83 1.99 -3.31
CA PHE A 106 4.51 1.64 -3.82
C PHE A 106 4.23 0.18 -3.49
N ILE A 107 3.02 -0.15 -3.08
CA ILE A 107 2.64 -1.53 -2.79
C ILE A 107 1.40 -1.86 -3.61
N GLU A 108 1.47 -2.95 -4.38
CA GLU A 108 0.36 -3.57 -5.11
C GLU A 108 -0.08 -4.82 -4.35
N VAL A 109 -1.36 -4.93 -4.02
CA VAL A 109 -1.90 -6.04 -3.21
C VAL A 109 -2.76 -6.94 -4.09
N LYS A 110 -2.48 -8.24 -4.04
CA LYS A 110 -3.30 -9.27 -4.68
C LYS A 110 -3.78 -10.30 -3.66
N TYR A 111 -5.06 -10.65 -3.74
CA TYR A 111 -5.65 -11.66 -2.86
C TYR A 111 -6.02 -12.95 -3.62
N GLY A 112 -5.30 -14.02 -3.32
CA GLY A 112 -5.50 -15.34 -3.91
C GLY A 112 -5.14 -15.42 -5.40
N ASP A 113 -5.08 -16.64 -5.92
CA ASP A 113 -4.59 -16.90 -7.29
C ASP A 113 -5.51 -16.34 -8.39
N ASN A 114 -6.81 -16.23 -8.13
CA ASN A 114 -7.76 -15.72 -9.12
C ASN A 114 -7.50 -14.25 -9.46
N ALA A 115 -6.99 -13.46 -8.50
CA ALA A 115 -6.62 -12.06 -8.73
C ALA A 115 -5.37 -11.91 -9.62
N LEU A 116 -4.63 -12.99 -9.84
CA LEU A 116 -3.42 -13.02 -10.67
C LEU A 116 -3.71 -13.42 -12.12
N MET A 117 -4.85 -14.04 -12.40
CA MET A 117 -5.19 -14.54 -13.74
C MET A 117 -5.86 -13.47 -14.62
N GLY A 118 -5.47 -13.42 -15.90
CA GLY A 118 -6.15 -12.65 -16.94
C GLY A 118 -5.29 -11.59 -17.62
N VAL A 119 -5.71 -11.19 -18.83
CA VAL A 119 -4.99 -10.29 -19.76
C VAL A 119 -4.69 -8.89 -19.19
N ALA A 120 -5.27 -8.55 -18.03
CA ALA A 120 -5.14 -7.26 -17.35
C ALA A 120 -4.78 -7.35 -15.85
N GLY A 121 -4.29 -8.50 -15.35
CA GLY A 121 -4.03 -8.74 -13.92
C GLY A 121 -2.76 -8.07 -13.40
N LEU A 122 -1.60 -8.72 -13.60
CA LEU A 122 -0.31 -8.23 -13.08
C LEU A 122 0.46 -7.37 -14.09
N LYS A 123 0.46 -7.75 -15.37
CA LYS A 123 1.14 -7.01 -16.45
C LYS A 123 0.68 -5.56 -16.55
N LYS A 124 -0.64 -5.35 -16.44
CA LYS A 124 -1.23 -4.02 -16.48
C LYS A 124 -0.70 -3.13 -15.35
N HIS A 125 -0.50 -3.68 -14.15
CA HIS A 125 0.03 -2.91 -13.02
C HIS A 125 1.49 -2.51 -13.20
N PHE A 126 2.28 -3.35 -13.88
CA PHE A 126 3.64 -2.98 -14.29
C PHE A 126 3.62 -1.89 -15.36
N GLU A 127 2.70 -1.95 -16.33
CA GLU A 127 2.50 -0.92 -17.35
C GLU A 127 2.05 0.41 -16.73
N ASP A 128 1.08 0.36 -15.83
CA ASP A 128 0.54 1.54 -15.13
C ASP A 128 1.64 2.17 -14.24
N MET A 129 2.46 1.36 -13.55
CA MET A 129 3.59 1.84 -12.75
C MET A 129 4.70 2.43 -13.61
N GLU A 130 5.11 1.77 -14.69
CA GLU A 130 6.14 2.29 -15.60
C GLU A 130 5.71 3.59 -16.25
N SER A 131 4.47 3.65 -16.75
CA SER A 131 3.89 4.87 -17.31
C SER A 131 3.82 6.00 -16.28
N PHE A 132 3.45 5.68 -15.05
CA PHE A 132 3.42 6.65 -13.97
C PHE A 132 4.81 7.20 -13.66
N LEU A 133 5.80 6.35 -13.40
CA LEU A 133 7.15 6.79 -13.07
C LEU A 133 7.86 7.50 -14.23
N ALA A 134 7.55 7.15 -15.48
CA ALA A 134 8.06 7.83 -16.66
C ALA A 134 7.47 9.23 -16.87
N SER A 135 6.23 9.46 -16.45
CA SER A 135 5.47 10.69 -16.72
C SER A 135 5.33 11.62 -15.51
N HIS A 136 5.57 11.12 -14.30
CA HIS A 136 5.46 11.89 -13.05
C HIS A 136 6.79 11.95 -12.31
N PRO A 137 7.33 13.16 -12.06
CA PRO A 137 8.55 13.30 -11.29
C PRO A 137 8.41 12.73 -9.88
N ALA A 138 9.35 11.88 -9.48
CA ALA A 138 9.40 11.26 -8.15
C ALA A 138 9.35 12.29 -7.00
N SER A 139 9.85 13.51 -7.23
CA SER A 139 9.84 14.59 -6.25
C SER A 139 8.43 15.00 -5.81
N TYR A 140 7.45 15.03 -6.71
CA TYR A 140 6.07 15.39 -6.35
C TYR A 140 5.43 14.35 -5.45
N ILE A 141 5.53 13.06 -5.81
CA ILE A 141 4.97 11.98 -5.02
C ILE A 141 5.68 11.84 -3.66
N CYS A 142 7.00 12.08 -3.61
CA CYS A 142 7.74 12.11 -2.35
C CYS A 142 7.26 13.24 -1.44
N ALA A 143 7.08 14.45 -1.97
CA ALA A 143 6.60 15.60 -1.20
C ALA A 143 5.17 15.39 -0.69
N GLU A 144 4.29 14.82 -1.52
CA GLU A 144 2.92 14.51 -1.14
C GLU A 144 2.88 13.42 -0.05
N THR A 145 3.61 12.32 -0.25
CA THR A 145 3.72 11.23 0.72
C THR A 145 4.29 11.72 2.05
N GLN A 146 5.34 12.54 2.01
CA GLN A 146 5.93 13.16 3.19
C GLN A 146 4.90 14.02 3.94
N LYS A 147 4.13 14.83 3.22
CA LYS A 147 3.09 15.68 3.80
C LYS A 147 2.01 14.84 4.49
N MET A 148 1.46 13.84 3.79
CA MET A 148 0.44 12.95 4.32
C MET A 148 0.93 12.20 5.57
N PHE A 149 2.15 11.66 5.50
CA PHE A 149 2.71 10.92 6.62
C PHE A 149 2.98 11.82 7.83
N ASN A 150 3.61 12.99 7.65
CA ASN A 150 3.85 13.94 8.74
C ASN A 150 2.55 14.45 9.38
N GLN A 151 1.46 14.59 8.61
CA GLN A 151 0.14 14.91 9.16
C GLN A 151 -0.39 13.77 10.04
N LYS A 152 -0.26 12.51 9.60
CA LYS A 152 -0.66 11.35 10.41
C LYS A 152 0.15 11.25 11.71
N VAL A 153 1.45 11.57 11.67
CA VAL A 153 2.31 11.63 12.86
C VAL A 153 1.83 12.73 13.82
N GLU A 154 1.60 13.95 13.31
CA GLU A 154 1.14 15.10 14.12
C GLU A 154 -0.23 14.87 14.76
N LEU A 155 -1.11 14.09 14.11
CA LEU A 155 -2.41 13.70 14.65
C LEU A 155 -2.34 12.54 15.67
N GLY A 156 -1.15 12.04 16.02
CA GLY A 156 -0.98 10.89 16.91
C GLY A 156 -1.54 9.59 16.33
N ILE A 157 -1.65 9.49 15.01
CA ILE A 157 -2.22 8.30 14.35
C ILE A 157 -1.19 7.18 14.28
N ILE A 158 0.10 7.49 14.15
CA ILE A 158 1.17 6.49 14.00
C ILE A 158 1.72 6.10 15.37
N ASN A 159 1.55 4.84 15.75
CA ASN A 159 2.13 4.27 16.97
C ASN A 159 3.65 4.19 16.86
N GLY A 160 4.32 4.34 18.00
CA GLY A 160 5.79 4.23 18.10
C GLY A 160 6.55 5.49 17.67
N LEU A 161 5.85 6.52 17.19
CA LEU A 161 6.42 7.83 16.87
C LEU A 161 5.85 8.92 17.79
N SER A 162 6.67 9.91 18.10
CA SER A 162 6.21 11.13 18.79
C SER A 162 5.45 12.01 17.79
N GLU A 163 4.42 12.73 18.24
CA GLU A 163 3.69 13.72 17.43
C GLU A 163 4.60 14.85 16.90
N SER A 164 5.72 15.08 17.58
CA SER A 164 6.76 16.03 17.17
C SER A 164 7.71 15.48 16.10
N THR A 165 7.66 14.18 15.79
CA THR A 165 8.54 13.58 14.79
C THR A 165 8.20 14.16 13.42
N LYS A 166 9.22 14.66 12.72
CA LYS A 166 9.12 15.10 11.32
C LYS A 166 10.08 14.27 10.49
N ILE A 167 9.57 13.73 9.39
CA ILE A 167 10.34 12.95 8.43
C ILE A 167 10.56 13.73 7.13
N SER A 168 11.62 13.37 6.42
CA SER A 168 11.79 13.74 5.01
C SER A 168 12.00 12.52 4.12
N ILE A 169 11.46 12.57 2.90
CA ILE A 169 11.64 11.53 1.89
C ILE A 169 12.63 12.05 0.83
N GLU A 170 13.63 11.24 0.52
CA GLU A 170 14.63 11.57 -0.50
C GLU A 170 14.08 11.26 -1.89
N HIS A 171 13.98 12.28 -2.75
CA HIS A 171 13.38 12.13 -4.07
C HIS A 171 14.34 11.57 -5.12
N ASP A 172 15.65 11.70 -4.91
CA ASP A 172 16.69 11.11 -5.78
C ASP A 172 16.95 9.63 -5.44
N ARG A 173 16.39 9.15 -4.32
CA ARG A 173 16.49 7.77 -3.93
C ARG A 173 15.53 6.94 -4.75
N LYS A 174 16.04 5.85 -5.31
CA LYS A 174 15.24 4.87 -6.05
C LYS A 174 14.08 4.37 -5.17
N THR A 175 12.87 4.39 -5.73
CA THR A 175 11.66 3.92 -5.05
C THR A 175 11.64 2.40 -5.00
N GLU A 176 10.70 1.82 -4.24
CA GLU A 176 10.38 0.39 -4.34
C GLU A 176 8.98 0.17 -4.92
N PHE A 177 8.82 -0.86 -5.75
CA PHE A 177 7.53 -1.38 -6.18
C PHE A 177 7.34 -2.78 -5.60
N ILE A 178 6.55 -2.88 -4.54
CA ILE A 178 6.36 -4.09 -3.74
C ILE A 178 5.08 -4.80 -4.20
N LEU A 179 5.23 -6.05 -4.65
CA LEU A 179 4.12 -6.96 -4.90
C LEU A 179 3.82 -7.74 -3.61
N LEU A 180 2.63 -7.61 -3.07
CA LEU A 180 2.17 -8.35 -1.90
C LEU A 180 1.05 -9.30 -2.31
N ILE A 181 1.37 -10.60 -2.38
CA ILE A 181 0.44 -11.64 -2.81
C ILE A 181 -0.11 -12.37 -1.58
N ALA A 182 -1.22 -11.87 -1.05
CA ALA A 182 -1.89 -12.44 0.11
C ALA A 182 -2.60 -13.75 -0.25
N ASN A 183 -2.42 -14.77 0.58
CA ASN A 183 -3.06 -16.08 0.44
C ASN A 183 -2.83 -16.78 -0.92
N HIS A 184 -1.66 -16.59 -1.51
CA HIS A 184 -1.21 -17.39 -2.65
C HIS A 184 -1.13 -18.88 -2.25
N LYS A 185 -1.66 -19.78 -3.08
CA LYS A 185 -1.52 -21.22 -2.85
C LYS A 185 -0.11 -21.65 -3.25
N PRO A 186 0.72 -22.23 -2.35
CA PRO A 186 2.10 -22.60 -2.69
C PRO A 186 2.24 -23.56 -3.88
N ALA A 187 1.25 -24.42 -4.11
CA ALA A 187 1.25 -25.34 -5.26
C ALA A 187 0.74 -24.71 -6.57
N SER A 188 0.36 -23.42 -6.58
CA SER A 188 -0.10 -22.70 -7.76
C SER A 188 1.09 -22.11 -8.50
N SER A 189 1.27 -22.47 -9.77
CA SER A 189 2.30 -21.88 -10.63
C SER A 189 1.86 -20.58 -11.31
N VAL A 190 0.64 -20.09 -11.04
CA VAL A 190 0.08 -18.93 -11.73
C VAL A 190 0.94 -17.70 -11.52
N PHE A 191 1.30 -17.38 -10.27
CA PHE A 191 2.09 -16.19 -9.98
C PHE A 191 3.46 -16.23 -10.66
N ILE A 192 4.18 -17.34 -10.50
CA ILE A 192 5.51 -17.56 -11.10
C ILE A 192 5.43 -17.44 -12.62
N ARG A 193 4.42 -18.06 -13.26
CA ARG A 193 4.25 -18.00 -14.71
C ARG A 193 4.01 -16.56 -15.18
N GLU A 194 3.10 -15.83 -14.55
CA GLU A 194 2.81 -14.44 -14.95
C GLU A 194 4.03 -13.53 -14.71
N LEU A 195 4.74 -13.73 -13.60
CA LEU A 195 5.96 -12.99 -13.28
C LEU A 195 7.09 -13.26 -14.29
N ASP A 196 7.36 -14.53 -14.62
CA ASP A 196 8.35 -14.94 -15.63
C ASP A 196 8.05 -14.35 -17.02
N ILE A 197 6.77 -14.31 -17.41
CA ILE A 197 6.34 -13.65 -18.64
C ILE A 197 6.67 -12.16 -18.61
N ILE A 198 6.33 -11.46 -17.52
CA ILE A 198 6.57 -10.02 -17.37
C ILE A 198 8.08 -9.72 -17.38
N MET A 199 8.88 -10.51 -16.68
CA MET A 199 10.34 -10.34 -16.57
C MET A 199 11.06 -10.39 -17.93
N LYS A 200 10.45 -11.05 -18.93
CA LYS A 200 10.98 -11.12 -20.31
C LYS A 200 10.60 -9.92 -21.17
N THR A 201 9.76 -9.02 -20.68
CA THR A 201 9.31 -7.83 -21.42
C THR A 201 10.25 -6.63 -21.23
N ASP A 202 10.20 -5.68 -22.15
CA ASP A 202 10.96 -4.43 -22.00
C ASP A 202 10.37 -3.50 -20.93
N ILE A 203 9.10 -3.67 -20.57
CA ILE A 203 8.46 -2.94 -19.46
C ILE A 203 9.19 -3.27 -18.15
N TYR A 204 9.47 -4.55 -17.89
CA TYR A 204 10.21 -4.97 -16.71
C TYR A 204 11.60 -4.33 -16.64
N LYS A 205 12.35 -4.38 -17.75
CA LYS A 205 13.71 -3.81 -17.80
C LYS A 205 13.71 -2.31 -17.51
N ARG A 206 12.82 -1.55 -18.15
CA ARG A 206 12.68 -0.10 -17.90
C ARG A 206 12.25 0.18 -16.47
N LEU A 207 11.32 -0.60 -15.93
CA LEU A 207 10.86 -0.42 -14.56
C LEU A 207 11.99 -0.71 -13.56
N CYS A 208 12.84 -1.72 -13.80
CA CYS A 208 14.04 -1.99 -12.99
C CYS A 208 15.07 -0.85 -13.02
N GLU A 209 15.08 0.01 -14.03
CA GLU A 209 15.92 1.23 -14.05
C GLU A 209 15.33 2.32 -13.13
N MET A 210 14.00 2.38 -13.01
CA MET A 210 13.27 3.43 -12.28
C MET A 210 13.00 3.09 -10.80
N THR A 211 12.79 1.81 -10.48
CA THR A 211 12.37 1.35 -9.14
C THR A 211 12.94 -0.03 -8.82
N ASP A 212 13.06 -0.34 -7.53
CA ASP A 212 13.39 -1.69 -7.07
C ASP A 212 12.13 -2.51 -6.91
N ILE A 213 11.98 -3.54 -7.73
CA ILE A 213 10.82 -4.43 -7.68
C ILE A 213 11.07 -5.46 -6.59
N ARG A 214 10.10 -5.65 -5.69
CA ARG A 214 10.18 -6.55 -4.54
C ARG A 214 8.94 -7.40 -4.44
N ILE A 215 9.08 -8.63 -3.96
CA ILE A 215 7.97 -9.51 -3.61
C ILE A 215 7.98 -9.67 -2.09
N ALA A 216 6.90 -9.25 -1.45
CA ALA A 216 6.74 -9.39 -0.02
C ALA A 216 6.44 -10.85 0.34
N SER A 217 7.37 -11.49 1.05
CA SER A 217 7.15 -12.79 1.67
C SER A 217 6.79 -12.61 3.15
N SER A 218 5.99 -13.56 3.67
CA SER A 218 5.50 -13.49 5.05
C SER A 218 6.62 -13.76 6.07
N SER A 219 6.68 -12.97 7.14
CA SER A 219 7.43 -13.31 8.35
C SER A 219 6.60 -14.25 9.25
N LEU A 220 6.53 -15.54 8.87
CA LEU A 220 5.88 -16.60 9.65
C LEU A 220 4.38 -16.38 10.00
N MET A 221 3.60 -15.74 9.11
CA MET A 221 2.12 -15.52 9.14
C MET A 221 1.58 -14.18 9.69
N GLY A 222 2.28 -13.06 9.50
CA GLY A 222 1.77 -11.70 9.81
C GLY A 222 1.80 -10.73 8.62
N TYR A 223 1.21 -9.54 8.81
CA TYR A 223 1.21 -8.44 7.81
C TYR A 223 2.23 -7.33 8.11
N GLY A 224 3.08 -7.50 9.13
CA GLY A 224 4.22 -6.63 9.36
C GLY A 224 5.20 -6.73 8.19
N LEU A 225 5.62 -5.60 7.64
CA LEU A 225 6.51 -5.54 6.49
C LEU A 225 7.95 -5.42 6.97
N TYR A 226 8.79 -6.36 6.55
CA TYR A 226 10.20 -6.41 6.90
C TYR A 226 11.03 -6.48 5.62
N GLU A 227 12.02 -5.62 5.47
CA GLU A 227 12.89 -5.62 4.28
C GLU A 227 13.58 -6.97 4.10
N LYS A 228 13.95 -7.62 5.21
CA LYS A 228 14.61 -8.92 5.19
C LYS A 228 13.76 -10.04 4.56
N THR A 229 12.44 -9.88 4.50
CA THR A 229 11.54 -10.86 3.86
C THR A 229 11.10 -10.40 2.46
N MET A 230 11.72 -9.38 1.89
CA MET A 230 11.48 -8.92 0.53
C MET A 230 12.44 -9.60 -0.44
N LEU A 231 11.89 -10.35 -1.39
CA LEU A 231 12.67 -11.02 -2.45
C LEU A 231 12.69 -10.16 -3.72
N SER A 232 13.75 -10.27 -4.52
CA SER A 232 13.67 -9.81 -5.91
C SER A 232 12.77 -10.78 -6.72
N PRO A 233 12.22 -10.35 -7.87
CA PRO A 233 11.53 -11.27 -8.77
C PRO A 233 12.38 -12.48 -9.17
N GLU A 234 13.66 -12.28 -9.43
CA GLU A 234 14.62 -13.33 -9.78
C GLU A 234 14.81 -14.33 -8.64
N ASP A 235 15.04 -13.85 -7.41
CA ASP A 235 15.21 -14.72 -6.24
C ASP A 235 13.93 -15.50 -5.95
N TYR A 236 12.76 -14.86 -6.07
CA TYR A 236 11.47 -15.51 -5.85
C TYR A 236 11.24 -16.68 -6.82
N ILE A 237 11.55 -16.52 -8.11
CA ILE A 237 11.46 -17.58 -9.11
C ILE A 237 12.51 -18.67 -8.87
N TYR A 238 13.71 -18.32 -8.40
CA TYR A 238 14.74 -19.31 -8.12
C TYR A 238 14.37 -20.21 -6.91
N GLU A 239 13.71 -19.64 -5.91
CA GLU A 239 13.34 -20.33 -4.67
C GLU A 239 12.05 -21.18 -4.75
N ASN A 240 11.20 -21.02 -5.77
CA ASN A 240 9.88 -21.67 -5.90
C ASN A 240 9.65 -22.31 -7.26
#